data_AF-A0A0C4E341-F1
#
_entry.id   AF-A0A0C4E341-F1
#
_cell.length_a   1.000
_cell.length_b   1.000
_cell.length_c   1.000
_cell.angle_alpha   90.00
_cell.angle_beta   90.00
_cell.angle_gamma   90.00
#
_symmetry.space_group_name_H-M   'P 1'
#
loop_
_entity.id
_entity.type
_entity.pdbx_description
1 polymer ?
#
loop_
_entity_poly.entity_id
_entity_poly.type
_entity_poly.pdbx_seq_one_letter_code
_entity_poly.pdbx_strand_id
1 'polypeptide(L)'
;MAATNEDQENSLREGGTEPESAPAQETGKYFWKARTDHQSGDWMAQFGISQSPWVPNPTVDARFTPRTILHDLKDYTPTRLEFTLPHAESERKDSWFEETFKHLYWTTYSFSVRRLGQHSFHLSRAQSPWMGAKLSAQFVSYASQLSRQDPLFGGWDLLLKDKRHRVILVTGILSKVLVNNVLSDLLWGATDEQTALLKAHDAATVSEDGYKRTKRRADMVRDALGGHILTPNFWSRVGELATRTTSLLLPLINFQGQQAPAEKWPGLMVIYQELHDIIAEAAYFSICIRLSHTIFKIEYPEPGEKWELTYGQLEEKHIYRKSKMNAQDHDARQGHPSARVAKVKVVAWPEIKRHEPLGSVEDYGAEAGERVALVSRCEVAYYFGRSDDQGEMWERKPTLAEHIMASSKKKNTARRSKQALLSFVILTILGLLVNFALLALGPDPLSHGYDIISHGIERFILASTGGHFQKIQTGPPAGAASEDRLPTTGDVVVPHPSRI
;
A
#
# COMPACT_ATOMS: atom_id res chain seq x y z
N MET A 1 21.34 38.72 56.10
CA MET A 1 19.88 38.98 56.20
C MET A 1 19.35 39.10 54.78
N ALA A 2 18.21 38.45 54.53
CA ALA A 2 17.42 38.42 53.30
C ALA A 2 18.04 37.69 52.09
N ALA A 3 17.53 36.47 51.87
CA ALA A 3 17.48 35.79 50.58
C ALA A 3 16.11 36.07 49.96
N THR A 4 16.08 36.36 48.66
CA THR A 4 14.87 36.40 47.80
C THR A 4 15.32 35.88 46.43
N ASN A 5 14.94 34.64 46.05
CA ASN A 5 13.76 34.29 45.26
C ASN A 5 13.72 34.97 43.88
N GLU A 6 14.47 34.41 42.94
CA GLU A 6 14.29 34.60 41.49
C GLU A 6 14.99 33.41 40.80
N ASP A 7 14.33 32.26 40.68
CA ASP A 7 14.78 31.17 39.79
C ASP A 7 13.70 30.08 39.52
N GLN A 8 12.43 30.45 39.60
CA GLN A 8 11.32 29.56 39.20
C GLN A 8 10.24 30.29 38.40
N GLU A 9 10.64 30.98 37.33
CA GLU A 9 9.68 31.47 36.34
C GLU A 9 10.33 31.71 34.97
N ASN A 10 10.92 30.68 34.35
CA ASN A 10 11.33 30.80 32.95
C ASN A 10 11.37 29.50 32.12
N SER A 11 10.73 28.40 32.56
CA SER A 11 10.72 27.13 31.81
C SER A 11 9.44 26.88 30.98
N LEU A 12 8.64 27.90 30.71
CA LEU A 12 7.38 27.78 29.97
C LEU A 12 7.23 28.89 28.93
N ARG A 13 8.08 28.90 27.89
CA ARG A 13 7.79 29.60 26.62
C ARG A 13 8.87 29.39 25.54
N GLU A 14 9.00 28.17 25.02
CA GLU A 14 9.57 27.98 23.67
C GLU A 14 8.75 26.96 22.89
N GLY A 15 7.53 27.36 22.53
CA GLY A 15 6.81 26.81 21.39
C GLY A 15 7.29 27.50 20.12
N GLY A 16 8.52 27.19 19.68
CA GLY A 16 9.05 27.62 18.40
C GLY A 16 8.67 26.63 17.31
N THR A 17 7.74 27.01 16.44
CA THR A 17 7.51 26.35 15.16
C THR A 17 8.78 26.45 14.31
N GLU A 18 9.57 25.38 14.27
CA GLU A 18 10.58 25.22 13.23
C GLU A 18 9.89 25.25 11.86
N PRO A 19 10.39 26.05 10.90
CA PRO A 19 9.86 26.05 9.55
C PRO A 19 10.08 24.65 8.95
N GLU A 20 9.01 24.09 8.41
CA GLU A 20 8.97 22.84 7.68
C GLU A 20 9.84 22.94 6.41
N SER A 21 11.17 22.93 6.56
CA SER A 21 12.10 22.84 5.43
C SER A 21 11.83 21.53 4.70
N ALA A 22 11.35 21.65 3.47
CA ALA A 22 10.63 20.60 2.77
C ALA A 22 11.46 19.32 2.58
N PRO A 23 10.85 18.12 2.75
CA PRO A 23 11.46 16.85 2.31
C PRO A 23 11.76 16.82 0.80
N ALA A 24 11.24 17.78 0.02
CA ALA A 24 11.56 17.98 -1.39
C ALA A 24 13.04 18.35 -1.63
N GLN A 25 13.75 18.99 -0.69
CA GLN A 25 15.17 19.34 -0.87
C GLN A 25 16.09 18.12 -0.66
N GLU A 26 15.86 17.29 0.35
CA GLU A 26 16.66 16.06 0.56
C GLU A 26 16.33 14.98 -0.48
N THR A 27 15.05 14.74 -0.79
CA THR A 27 14.67 13.75 -1.83
C THR A 27 15.03 14.22 -3.23
N GLY A 28 14.97 15.53 -3.49
CA GLY A 28 15.52 16.15 -4.70
C GLY A 28 17.03 15.90 -4.82
N LYS A 29 17.79 15.97 -3.72
CA LYS A 29 19.23 15.66 -3.71
C LYS A 29 19.50 14.21 -4.10
N TYR A 30 18.71 13.24 -3.62
CA TYR A 30 18.89 11.81 -3.97
C TYR A 30 18.43 11.46 -5.39
N PHE A 31 17.35 12.07 -5.89
CA PHE A 31 16.93 11.86 -7.29
C PHE A 31 17.87 12.56 -8.28
N TRP A 32 18.27 13.81 -8.02
CA TRP A 32 19.28 14.46 -8.84
C TRP A 32 20.57 13.67 -8.78
N LYS A 33 21.00 13.19 -7.61
CA LYS A 33 22.13 12.27 -7.51
C LYS A 33 21.93 11.00 -8.34
N ALA A 34 20.83 10.26 -8.19
CA ALA A 34 20.57 9.04 -8.97
C ALA A 34 20.46 9.29 -10.49
N ARG A 35 19.83 10.40 -10.90
CA ARG A 35 19.69 10.81 -12.30
C ARG A 35 20.98 11.41 -12.88
N THR A 36 21.79 12.10 -12.09
CA THR A 36 23.14 12.55 -12.48
C THR A 36 24.12 11.39 -12.50
N ASP A 37 23.96 10.40 -11.61
CA ASP A 37 24.71 9.15 -11.63
C ASP A 37 24.42 8.45 -12.96
N HIS A 38 23.17 8.41 -13.44
CA HIS A 38 22.81 7.92 -14.79
C HIS A 38 23.41 8.72 -15.96
N GLN A 39 23.78 9.97 -15.73
CA GLN A 39 24.47 10.82 -16.71
C GLN A 39 25.98 10.79 -16.54
N SER A 40 26.49 10.19 -15.47
CA SER A 40 27.92 9.99 -15.29
C SER A 40 28.41 8.96 -16.31
N GLY A 41 29.57 9.21 -16.90
CA GLY A 41 30.23 8.21 -17.75
C GLY A 41 30.42 6.88 -17.03
N ASP A 42 30.54 6.92 -15.69
CA ASP A 42 30.72 5.76 -14.83
C ASP A 42 29.52 4.82 -14.85
N TRP A 43 28.28 5.34 -14.83
CA TRP A 43 27.07 4.50 -14.87
C TRP A 43 26.90 3.76 -16.21
N MET A 44 27.06 4.48 -17.32
CA MET A 44 27.01 3.87 -18.64
C MET A 44 28.15 2.86 -18.82
N ALA A 45 29.36 3.15 -18.34
CA ALA A 45 30.47 2.22 -18.37
C ALA A 45 30.22 0.96 -17.53
N GLN A 46 29.56 1.11 -16.38
CA GLN A 46 29.37 0.03 -15.42
C GLN A 46 28.18 -0.88 -15.73
N PHE A 47 27.06 -0.31 -16.20
CA PHE A 47 25.81 -1.05 -16.41
C PHE A 47 25.37 -1.10 -17.88
N GLY A 48 25.97 -0.29 -18.76
CA GLY A 48 25.58 -0.19 -20.17
C GLY A 48 24.17 0.33 -20.39
N ILE A 49 23.63 1.10 -19.45
CA ILE A 49 22.29 1.67 -19.56
C ILE A 49 22.46 3.15 -19.87
N SER A 50 22.10 3.55 -21.10
CA SER A 50 21.97 4.96 -21.46
C SER A 50 20.54 5.42 -21.25
N GLN A 51 20.39 6.66 -20.76
CA GLN A 51 19.07 7.25 -20.56
C GLN A 51 18.34 7.34 -21.90
N SER A 52 17.02 7.17 -21.81
CA SER A 52 16.14 7.55 -22.90
C SER A 52 16.42 9.01 -23.31
N PRO A 53 16.43 9.34 -24.63
CA PRO A 53 16.57 10.72 -25.12
C PRO A 53 15.39 11.61 -24.74
N TRP A 54 14.47 11.13 -23.91
CA TRP A 54 13.32 11.86 -23.43
C TRP A 54 13.70 13.02 -22.52
N VAL A 55 13.44 14.22 -23.03
CA VAL A 55 13.39 15.44 -22.23
C VAL A 55 11.93 15.65 -21.84
N PRO A 56 11.56 15.59 -20.55
CA PRO A 56 10.24 16.05 -20.14
C PRO A 56 10.07 17.47 -20.65
N ASN A 57 9.03 17.75 -21.43
CA ASN A 57 8.65 19.14 -21.62
C ASN A 57 8.06 19.62 -20.28
N PRO A 58 8.78 20.43 -19.48
CA PRO A 58 8.36 20.79 -18.13
C PRO A 58 7.17 21.76 -18.14
N THR A 59 6.75 22.22 -19.33
CA THR A 59 5.81 23.34 -19.48
C THR A 59 4.34 22.94 -19.66
N VAL A 60 3.98 21.65 -19.60
CA VAL A 60 2.57 21.21 -19.56
C VAL A 60 2.08 21.05 -18.11
N ASP A 61 2.56 21.91 -17.22
CA ASP A 61 2.04 22.07 -15.85
C ASP A 61 0.70 22.82 -15.92
N ALA A 62 -0.33 22.12 -16.41
CA ALA A 62 -1.70 22.59 -16.42
C ALA A 62 -2.38 22.35 -15.07
N ARG A 63 -3.48 23.07 -14.82
CA ARG A 63 -4.41 22.74 -13.74
C ARG A 63 -4.81 21.27 -13.87
N PHE A 64 -4.93 20.57 -12.73
CA PHE A 64 -5.26 19.15 -12.76
C PHE A 64 -6.60 18.89 -13.44
N THR A 65 -6.59 18.00 -14.43
CA THR A 65 -7.79 17.38 -15.01
C THR A 65 -7.77 15.87 -14.74
N PRO A 66 -8.93 15.23 -14.49
CA PRO A 66 -8.99 13.77 -14.37
C PRO A 66 -8.46 13.09 -15.62
N ARG A 67 -7.60 12.10 -15.40
CA ARG A 67 -6.79 11.46 -16.43
C ARG A 67 -7.34 10.12 -16.83
N THR A 68 -7.15 9.75 -18.09
CA THR A 68 -7.48 8.43 -18.62
C THR A 68 -6.40 7.98 -19.59
N ILE A 69 -6.08 6.69 -19.57
CA ILE A 69 -5.09 6.12 -20.51
C ILE A 69 -5.52 6.34 -21.96
N LEU A 70 -6.79 6.11 -22.27
CA LEU A 70 -7.32 6.22 -23.64
C LEU A 70 -7.15 7.64 -24.22
N HIS A 71 -7.32 8.68 -23.41
CA HIS A 71 -7.17 10.06 -23.86
C HIS A 71 -5.71 10.53 -23.80
N ASP A 72 -5.08 10.39 -22.63
CA ASP A 72 -3.80 11.07 -22.35
C ASP A 72 -2.58 10.35 -22.93
N LEU A 73 -2.71 9.08 -23.28
CA LEU A 73 -1.68 8.28 -23.94
C LEU A 73 -2.05 7.92 -25.37
N LYS A 74 -3.09 8.56 -25.94
CA LYS A 74 -3.48 8.33 -27.33
C LYS A 74 -2.30 8.68 -28.25
N ASP A 75 -1.94 7.75 -29.13
CA ASP A 75 -0.86 7.88 -30.12
C ASP A 75 0.54 8.14 -29.50
N TYR A 76 0.67 8.06 -28.17
CA TYR A 76 1.93 8.25 -27.49
C TYR A 76 2.78 6.99 -27.59
N THR A 77 4.01 7.15 -28.09
CA THR A 77 5.01 6.09 -28.10
C THR A 77 6.09 6.42 -27.06
N PRO A 78 6.31 5.55 -26.05
CA PRO A 78 7.39 5.78 -25.11
C PRO A 78 8.73 5.68 -25.82
N THR A 79 9.61 6.57 -25.43
CA THR A 79 11.04 6.45 -25.70
C THR A 79 11.63 5.26 -24.94
N ARG A 80 12.73 4.73 -25.43
CA ARG A 80 13.35 3.51 -24.90
C ARG A 80 14.71 3.84 -24.31
N LEU A 81 15.03 3.20 -23.19
CA LEU A 81 16.41 3.09 -22.72
C LEU A 81 17.22 2.30 -23.75
N GLU A 82 18.52 2.58 -23.83
CA GLU A 82 19.43 1.80 -24.65
C GLU A 82 20.35 0.97 -23.73
N PHE A 83 20.49 -0.31 -24.08
CA PHE A 83 21.27 -1.29 -23.36
C PHE A 83 22.44 -1.72 -24.24
N THR A 84 23.66 -1.38 -23.85
CA THR A 84 24.87 -1.56 -24.66
C THR A 84 25.86 -2.56 -24.08
N LEU A 85 25.75 -2.88 -22.78
CA LEU A 85 26.68 -3.81 -22.14
C LEU A 85 26.35 -5.26 -22.54
N PRO A 86 27.27 -5.97 -23.22
CA PRO A 86 27.08 -7.37 -23.53
C PRO A 86 26.95 -8.21 -22.25
N HIS A 87 26.30 -9.36 -22.39
CA HIS A 87 26.22 -10.32 -21.30
C HIS A 87 27.60 -10.85 -20.96
N ALA A 88 27.91 -10.93 -19.67
CA ALA A 88 29.21 -11.43 -19.22
C ALA A 88 29.33 -12.92 -19.52
N GLU A 89 30.49 -13.35 -20.02
CA GLU A 89 30.80 -14.77 -20.23
C GLU A 89 31.00 -15.51 -18.90
N SER A 90 31.44 -14.78 -17.88
CA SER A 90 31.65 -15.28 -16.52
C SER A 90 30.66 -14.65 -15.54
N GLU A 91 30.56 -15.28 -14.38
CA GLU A 91 29.65 -14.89 -13.33
C GLU A 91 29.93 -13.45 -12.84
N ARG A 92 28.88 -12.63 -12.76
CA ARG A 92 29.02 -11.24 -12.29
C ARG A 92 29.30 -11.20 -10.78
N LYS A 93 30.08 -10.21 -10.34
CA LYS A 93 30.38 -9.99 -8.92
C LYS A 93 29.15 -9.55 -8.14
N ASP A 94 29.10 -9.85 -6.84
CA ASP A 94 28.01 -9.45 -5.93
C ASP A 94 27.77 -7.93 -5.96
N SER A 95 28.85 -7.15 -5.96
CA SER A 95 28.78 -5.68 -6.01
C SER A 95 27.98 -5.14 -7.20
N TRP A 96 28.08 -5.80 -8.36
CA TRP A 96 27.33 -5.40 -9.55
C TRP A 96 25.83 -5.56 -9.34
N PHE A 97 25.41 -6.68 -8.75
CA PHE A 97 24.00 -6.92 -8.42
C PHE A 97 23.53 -5.99 -7.29
N GLU A 98 24.36 -5.76 -6.27
CA GLU A 98 24.05 -4.85 -5.16
C GLU A 98 23.76 -3.44 -5.66
N GLU A 99 24.62 -2.89 -6.50
CA GLU A 99 24.47 -1.54 -7.04
C GLU A 99 23.28 -1.45 -8.00
N THR A 100 23.06 -2.48 -8.81
CA THR A 100 21.92 -2.62 -9.72
C THR A 100 20.59 -2.57 -8.97
N PHE A 101 20.42 -3.39 -7.93
CA PHE A 101 19.19 -3.43 -7.16
C PHE A 101 19.00 -2.20 -6.27
N LYS A 102 20.09 -1.67 -5.71
CA LYS A 102 20.07 -0.39 -5.00
C LYS A 102 19.57 0.72 -5.93
N HIS A 103 20.05 0.75 -7.16
CA HIS A 103 19.60 1.72 -8.14
C HIS A 103 18.10 1.56 -8.45
N LEU A 104 17.66 0.35 -8.80
CA LEU A 104 16.26 0.08 -9.13
C LEU A 104 15.32 0.47 -7.97
N TYR A 105 15.73 0.19 -6.74
CA TYR A 105 15.03 0.66 -5.54
C TYR A 105 14.90 2.19 -5.51
N TRP A 106 16.01 2.92 -5.63
CA TRP A 106 16.01 4.38 -5.56
C TRP A 106 15.23 5.04 -6.69
N THR A 107 15.26 4.50 -7.90
CA THR A 107 14.45 4.98 -9.04
C THR A 107 12.97 4.80 -8.75
N THR A 108 12.58 3.63 -8.24
CA THR A 108 11.19 3.32 -7.85
C THR A 108 10.70 4.20 -6.68
N TYR A 109 11.54 4.37 -5.66
CA TYR A 109 11.24 5.23 -4.50
C TYR A 109 11.10 6.69 -4.92
N SER A 110 12.04 7.19 -5.74
CA SER A 110 12.03 8.58 -6.23
C SER A 110 10.84 8.87 -7.12
N PHE A 111 10.41 7.91 -7.95
CA PHE A 111 9.15 8.00 -8.68
C PHE A 111 7.98 8.18 -7.70
N SER A 112 7.90 7.33 -6.67
CA SER A 112 6.82 7.38 -5.68
C SER A 112 6.79 8.71 -4.92
N VAL A 113 7.94 9.24 -4.50
CA VAL A 113 8.08 10.57 -3.89
C VAL A 113 7.55 11.66 -4.81
N ARG A 114 8.05 11.73 -6.06
CA ARG A 114 7.74 12.83 -6.98
C ARG A 114 6.29 12.81 -7.45
N ARG A 115 5.71 11.61 -7.65
CA ARG A 115 4.37 11.46 -8.23
C ARG A 115 3.30 11.34 -7.17
N LEU A 116 3.57 10.62 -6.08
CA LEU A 116 2.58 10.32 -5.05
C LEU A 116 2.92 10.86 -3.65
N GLY A 117 4.03 11.59 -3.48
CA GLY A 117 4.46 12.19 -2.21
C GLY A 117 4.26 13.70 -2.08
N GLN A 118 3.46 14.33 -2.94
CA GLN A 118 3.38 15.80 -3.02
C GLN A 118 2.76 16.46 -1.78
N HIS A 119 1.55 16.04 -1.39
CA HIS A 119 0.83 16.61 -0.25
C HIS A 119 0.04 15.54 0.53
N SER A 120 -0.34 15.85 1.77
CA SER A 120 -1.21 14.98 2.56
C SER A 120 -2.69 15.29 2.31
N PHE A 121 -3.57 14.31 2.40
CA PHE A 121 -5.00 14.51 2.17
C PHE A 121 -5.70 15.06 3.41
N HIS A 122 -6.38 16.19 3.25
CA HIS A 122 -7.21 16.80 4.28
C HIS A 122 -8.67 16.31 4.19
N LEU A 123 -8.87 15.04 4.54
CA LEU A 123 -10.19 14.41 4.55
C LEU A 123 -10.82 14.45 5.95
N SER A 124 -12.13 14.66 6.00
CA SER A 124 -12.88 14.55 7.26
C SER A 124 -12.80 13.13 7.85
N ARG A 125 -13.03 12.97 9.16
CA ARG A 125 -13.03 11.66 9.83
C ARG A 125 -14.05 10.66 9.25
N ALA A 126 -15.11 11.16 8.60
CA ALA A 126 -16.12 10.34 7.94
C ALA A 126 -15.71 9.86 6.54
N GLN A 127 -14.60 10.36 6.00
CA GLN A 127 -14.10 10.05 4.66
C GLN A 127 -12.82 9.22 4.73
N SER A 128 -12.86 8.08 4.05
CA SER A 128 -11.71 7.22 3.85
C SER A 128 -11.18 7.37 2.42
N PRO A 129 -9.87 7.60 2.21
CA PRO A 129 -9.26 7.68 0.88
C PRO A 129 -9.43 6.36 0.11
N TRP A 130 -9.48 5.22 0.80
CA TRP A 130 -9.70 3.91 0.20
C TRP A 130 -11.04 3.80 -0.52
N MET A 131 -12.06 4.55 -0.08
CA MET A 131 -13.37 4.64 -0.75
C MET A 131 -13.42 5.76 -1.79
N GLY A 132 -12.68 6.84 -1.56
CA GLY A 132 -12.67 8.03 -2.43
C GLY A 132 -11.93 7.77 -3.74
N ALA A 133 -10.77 7.09 -3.67
CA ALA A 133 -9.90 6.90 -4.82
C ALA A 133 -10.39 5.83 -5.81
N LYS A 134 -11.37 4.99 -5.46
CA LYS A 134 -11.88 3.88 -6.29
C LYS A 134 -10.75 2.95 -6.79
N LEU A 135 -9.90 2.51 -5.86
CA LEU A 135 -8.75 1.65 -6.14
C LEU A 135 -9.19 0.27 -6.64
N SER A 136 -8.39 -0.33 -7.52
CA SER A 136 -8.66 -1.67 -8.04
C SER A 136 -8.47 -2.76 -6.98
N ALA A 137 -9.09 -3.92 -7.17
CA ALA A 137 -8.91 -5.07 -6.29
C ALA A 137 -7.44 -5.51 -6.19
N GLN A 138 -6.69 -5.41 -7.29
CA GLN A 138 -5.26 -5.73 -7.30
C GLN A 138 -4.45 -4.75 -6.45
N PHE A 139 -4.75 -3.45 -6.51
CA PHE A 139 -4.09 -2.44 -5.67
C PHE A 139 -4.33 -2.75 -4.19
N VAL A 140 -5.59 -3.03 -3.82
CA VAL A 140 -5.98 -3.37 -2.44
C VAL A 140 -5.32 -4.68 -1.99
N SER A 141 -5.23 -5.68 -2.87
CA SER A 141 -4.53 -6.94 -2.58
C SER A 141 -3.06 -6.70 -2.27
N TYR A 142 -2.32 -6.00 -3.13
CA TYR A 142 -0.91 -5.66 -2.85
C TYR A 142 -0.76 -4.83 -1.59
N ALA A 143 -1.59 -3.82 -1.37
CA ALA A 143 -1.54 -3.02 -0.16
C ALA A 143 -1.73 -3.88 1.11
N SER A 144 -2.67 -4.83 1.09
CA SER A 144 -2.92 -5.72 2.22
C SER A 144 -1.75 -6.68 2.51
N GLN A 145 -1.04 -7.14 1.49
CA GLN A 145 0.15 -8.00 1.65
C GLN A 145 1.37 -7.23 2.15
N LEU A 146 1.45 -5.93 1.85
CA LEU A 146 2.62 -5.10 2.13
C LEU A 146 2.48 -4.26 3.39
N SER A 147 1.31 -4.21 4.02
CA SER A 147 1.12 -3.31 5.16
C SER A 147 0.22 -3.86 6.26
N ARG A 148 0.45 -3.33 7.47
CA ARG A 148 -0.33 -3.51 8.69
C ARG A 148 -0.81 -2.14 9.15
N GLN A 149 -2.02 -2.08 9.70
CA GLN A 149 -2.48 -0.85 10.37
C GLN A 149 -1.72 -0.62 11.68
N ASP A 150 -1.59 0.66 12.03
CA ASP A 150 -1.25 1.07 13.39
C ASP A 150 -2.51 1.67 14.03
N PRO A 151 -3.21 0.94 14.92
CA PRO A 151 -4.46 1.40 15.52
C PRO A 151 -4.30 2.69 16.35
N LEU A 152 -3.10 2.95 16.88
CA LEU A 152 -2.80 4.12 17.71
C LEU A 152 -2.28 5.30 16.89
N PHE A 153 -2.00 5.09 15.60
CA PHE A 153 -1.53 6.13 14.70
C PHE A 153 -2.23 6.05 13.33
N GLY A 154 -3.50 6.44 13.34
CA GLY A 154 -4.29 6.73 12.13
C GLY A 154 -4.73 5.52 11.30
N GLY A 155 -4.30 4.31 11.65
CA GLY A 155 -4.73 3.05 11.03
C GLY A 155 -4.51 2.99 9.52
N TRP A 156 -5.37 2.25 8.83
CA TRP A 156 -5.34 2.08 7.37
C TRP A 156 -5.45 3.38 6.59
N ASP A 157 -6.28 4.32 7.05
CA ASP A 157 -6.49 5.59 6.36
C ASP A 157 -5.21 6.43 6.27
N LEU A 158 -4.35 6.36 7.29
CA LEU A 158 -3.11 7.11 7.31
C LEU A 158 -2.16 6.69 6.18
N LEU A 159 -2.21 5.43 5.76
CA LEU A 159 -1.36 4.92 4.67
C LEU A 159 -1.55 5.67 3.35
N LEU A 160 -2.76 6.15 3.08
CA LEU A 160 -3.04 6.97 1.89
C LEU A 160 -3.14 8.45 2.21
N LYS A 161 -3.59 8.85 3.42
CA LYS A 161 -3.72 10.27 3.78
C LYS A 161 -2.37 10.96 3.91
N ASP A 162 -1.40 10.33 4.58
CA ASP A 162 -0.09 10.92 4.80
C ASP A 162 0.82 10.70 3.58
N LYS A 163 1.46 11.76 3.10
CA LYS A 163 2.33 11.71 1.92
C LYS A 163 3.48 10.72 2.06
N ARG A 164 4.10 10.61 3.25
CA ARG A 164 5.25 9.72 3.46
C ARG A 164 4.83 8.26 3.50
N HIS A 165 3.76 7.95 4.23
CA HIS A 165 3.22 6.59 4.24
C HIS A 165 2.78 6.13 2.85
N ARG A 166 2.18 7.04 2.07
CA ARG A 166 1.72 6.75 0.71
C ARG A 166 2.90 6.46 -0.23
N VAL A 167 3.98 7.23 -0.15
CA VAL A 167 5.23 6.97 -0.90
C VAL A 167 5.75 5.56 -0.64
N ILE A 168 5.86 5.17 0.63
CA ILE A 168 6.39 3.87 1.04
C ILE A 168 5.47 2.74 0.52
N LEU A 169 4.16 2.89 0.69
CA LEU A 169 3.18 1.93 0.19
C LEU A 169 3.24 1.75 -1.33
N VAL A 170 3.29 2.86 -2.08
CA VAL A 170 3.36 2.83 -3.54
C VAL A 170 4.67 2.20 -4.00
N THR A 171 5.79 2.51 -3.34
CA THR A 171 7.09 1.90 -3.62
C THR A 171 6.99 0.37 -3.47
N GLY A 172 6.39 -0.12 -2.38
CA GLY A 172 6.16 -1.55 -2.19
C GLY A 172 5.21 -2.17 -3.23
N ILE A 173 4.15 -1.46 -3.62
CA ILE A 173 3.23 -1.92 -4.67
C ILE A 173 3.98 -2.07 -5.99
N LEU A 174 4.82 -1.10 -6.35
CA LEU A 174 5.67 -1.19 -7.54
C LEU A 174 6.68 -2.33 -7.39
N SER A 175 7.31 -2.52 -6.24
CA SER A 175 8.22 -3.66 -6.03
C SER A 175 7.50 -5.00 -6.20
N LYS A 176 6.25 -5.14 -5.73
CA LYS A 176 5.44 -6.35 -5.96
C LYS A 176 5.10 -6.54 -7.43
N VAL A 177 4.81 -5.47 -8.17
CA VAL A 177 4.61 -5.55 -9.62
C VAL A 177 5.90 -6.04 -10.29
N LEU A 178 7.05 -5.46 -9.97
CA LEU A 178 8.34 -5.85 -10.55
C LEU A 178 8.70 -7.29 -10.18
N VAL A 179 8.56 -7.70 -8.92
CA VAL A 179 8.86 -9.08 -8.51
C VAL A 179 7.94 -10.07 -9.20
N ASN A 180 6.62 -9.90 -9.04
CA ASN A 180 5.66 -10.92 -9.49
C ASN A 180 5.57 -11.04 -11.02
N ASN A 181 5.83 -9.96 -11.74
CA ASN A 181 5.72 -9.96 -13.19
C ASN A 181 7.10 -10.10 -13.83
N VAL A 182 8.12 -9.40 -13.35
CA VAL A 182 9.42 -9.29 -14.05
C VAL A 182 10.47 -10.24 -13.48
N LEU A 183 10.70 -10.20 -12.17
CA LEU A 183 11.81 -10.93 -11.53
C LEU A 183 11.48 -12.41 -11.25
N SER A 184 10.22 -12.81 -11.36
CA SER A 184 9.78 -14.21 -11.20
C SER A 184 9.75 -15.00 -12.51
N ASP A 185 9.84 -14.34 -13.67
CA ASP A 185 9.81 -15.00 -14.98
C ASP A 185 11.08 -15.82 -15.24
N LEU A 186 10.98 -16.99 -15.89
CA LEU A 186 12.16 -17.81 -16.22
C LEU A 186 13.10 -17.14 -17.24
N LEU A 187 12.53 -16.37 -18.16
CA LEU A 187 13.24 -15.46 -19.06
C LEU A 187 12.24 -14.38 -19.53
N TRP A 188 12.37 -13.17 -19.00
CA TRP A 188 11.45 -12.08 -19.34
C TRP A 188 11.57 -11.71 -20.82
N GLY A 189 10.45 -11.58 -21.52
CA GLY A 189 10.43 -11.23 -22.96
C GLY A 189 10.76 -12.37 -23.92
N ALA A 190 10.89 -13.60 -23.44
CA ALA A 190 11.00 -14.80 -24.27
C ALA A 190 9.79 -14.99 -25.21
N THR A 191 9.97 -15.76 -26.29
CA THR A 191 8.86 -16.25 -27.11
C THR A 191 8.07 -17.33 -26.37
N ASP A 192 6.89 -17.69 -26.89
CA ASP A 192 6.07 -18.74 -26.30
C ASP A 192 6.79 -20.10 -26.34
N GLU A 193 7.54 -20.38 -27.42
CA GLU A 193 8.35 -21.59 -27.58
C GLU A 193 9.49 -21.63 -26.57
N GLN A 194 10.24 -20.54 -26.43
CA GLN A 194 11.32 -20.41 -25.44
C GLN A 194 10.77 -20.58 -24.01
N THR A 195 9.62 -19.98 -23.72
CA THR A 195 8.95 -20.09 -22.43
C THR A 195 8.51 -21.52 -22.15
N ALA A 196 7.91 -22.20 -23.13
CA ALA A 196 7.48 -23.59 -23.00
C ALA A 196 8.66 -24.53 -22.75
N LEU A 197 9.77 -24.32 -23.47
CA LEU A 197 11.00 -25.10 -23.33
C LEU A 197 11.63 -24.91 -21.93
N LEU A 198 11.74 -23.69 -21.44
CA LEU A 198 12.24 -23.41 -20.09
C LEU A 198 11.34 -24.04 -19.00
N LYS A 199 10.01 -23.94 -19.15
CA LYS A 199 9.07 -24.57 -18.21
C LYS A 199 9.15 -26.09 -18.22
N ALA A 200 9.29 -26.70 -19.40
CA ALA A 200 9.42 -28.15 -19.54
C ALA A 200 10.70 -28.65 -18.85
N HIS A 201 11.83 -27.96 -19.04
CA HIS A 201 13.07 -28.26 -18.31
C HIS A 201 12.88 -28.12 -16.80
N ASP A 202 12.25 -27.04 -16.33
CA ASP A 202 12.06 -26.81 -14.90
C ASP A 202 11.20 -27.89 -14.23
N ALA A 203 10.17 -28.37 -14.93
CA ALA A 203 9.34 -29.48 -14.48
C ALA A 203 10.11 -30.82 -14.50
N ALA A 204 10.88 -31.10 -15.56
CA ALA A 204 11.64 -32.34 -15.71
C ALA A 204 12.79 -32.46 -14.69
N THR A 205 13.31 -31.34 -14.20
CA THR A 205 14.46 -31.31 -13.30
C THR A 205 14.09 -31.01 -11.85
N VAL A 206 12.81 -30.98 -11.48
CA VAL A 206 12.37 -30.57 -10.13
C VAL A 206 12.99 -31.39 -8.99
N SER A 207 13.29 -32.66 -9.24
CA SER A 207 13.92 -33.57 -8.26
C SER A 207 15.45 -33.44 -8.19
N GLU A 208 16.07 -32.65 -9.06
CA GLU A 208 17.50 -32.40 -9.04
C GLU A 208 17.87 -31.28 -8.05
N ASP A 209 19.16 -31.22 -7.71
CA ASP A 209 19.74 -30.14 -6.92
C ASP A 209 19.50 -28.75 -7.53
N GLY A 210 19.14 -27.77 -6.69
CA GLY A 210 18.77 -26.43 -7.11
C GLY A 210 19.87 -25.68 -7.87
N TYR A 211 21.15 -25.90 -7.54
CA TYR A 211 22.27 -25.27 -8.23
C TYR A 211 22.49 -25.89 -9.61
N LYS A 212 22.40 -27.23 -9.72
CA LYS A 212 22.48 -27.93 -11.02
C LYS A 212 21.39 -27.45 -11.98
N ARG A 213 20.16 -27.34 -11.49
CA ARG A 213 19.02 -26.81 -12.26
C ARG A 213 19.24 -25.37 -12.70
N THR A 214 19.75 -24.52 -11.81
CA THR A 214 19.95 -23.09 -12.08
C THR A 214 21.06 -22.89 -13.11
N LYS A 215 22.18 -23.61 -13.00
CA LYS A 215 23.26 -23.61 -13.99
C LYS A 215 22.76 -24.01 -15.38
N ARG A 216 22.07 -25.15 -15.50
CA ARG A 216 21.49 -25.60 -16.78
C ARG A 216 20.51 -24.60 -17.37
N ARG A 217 19.64 -24.01 -16.53
CA ARG A 217 18.69 -22.99 -16.97
C ARG A 217 19.43 -21.75 -17.51
N ALA A 218 20.50 -21.32 -16.85
CA ALA A 218 21.29 -20.19 -17.32
C ALA A 218 21.96 -20.45 -18.68
N ASP A 219 22.47 -21.67 -18.89
CA ASP A 219 23.03 -22.08 -20.18
C ASP A 219 21.95 -22.08 -21.28
N MET A 220 20.76 -22.63 -20.99
CA MET A 220 19.61 -22.58 -21.93
C MET A 220 19.16 -21.15 -22.23
N VAL A 221 19.21 -20.25 -21.23
CA VAL A 221 18.90 -18.83 -21.42
C VAL A 221 19.94 -18.17 -22.32
N ARG A 222 21.23 -18.48 -22.13
CA ARG A 222 22.33 -17.97 -22.96
C ARG A 222 22.15 -18.40 -24.42
N ASP A 223 21.81 -19.67 -24.65
CA ASP A 223 21.52 -20.21 -25.98
C ASP A 223 20.29 -19.54 -26.59
N ALA A 224 19.22 -19.37 -25.82
CA ALA A 224 17.98 -18.73 -26.26
C ALA A 224 18.17 -17.24 -26.64
N LEU A 225 19.12 -16.55 -26.01
CA LEU A 225 19.47 -15.17 -26.35
C LEU A 225 20.33 -15.09 -27.61
N GLY A 226 21.10 -16.12 -27.97
CA GLY A 226 21.89 -16.16 -29.20
C GLY A 226 22.88 -14.98 -29.33
N GLY A 227 23.41 -14.48 -28.21
CA GLY A 227 24.29 -13.30 -28.18
C GLY A 227 23.57 -11.95 -28.19
N HIS A 228 22.24 -11.91 -28.29
CA HIS A 228 21.47 -10.68 -28.15
C HIS A 228 21.41 -10.21 -26.69
N ILE A 229 21.45 -8.89 -26.48
CA ILE A 229 21.33 -8.27 -25.14
C ILE A 229 19.90 -8.44 -24.60
N LEU A 230 18.90 -8.29 -25.47
CA LEU A 230 17.48 -8.32 -25.13
C LEU A 230 16.79 -9.47 -25.81
N THR A 231 15.77 -10.02 -25.15
CA THR A 231 14.87 -11.04 -25.72
C THR A 231 13.93 -10.47 -26.80
N PRO A 232 13.38 -11.30 -27.70
CA PRO A 232 12.57 -10.82 -28.84
C PRO A 232 11.36 -9.95 -28.47
N ASN A 233 10.64 -10.29 -27.40
CA ASN A 233 9.42 -9.58 -27.00
C ASN A 233 9.66 -8.53 -25.90
N PHE A 234 10.92 -8.15 -25.64
CA PHE A 234 11.29 -7.29 -24.52
C PHE A 234 10.46 -6.00 -24.45
N TRP A 235 10.52 -5.17 -25.48
CA TRP A 235 9.84 -3.86 -25.49
C TRP A 235 8.32 -3.96 -25.53
N SER A 236 7.78 -5.00 -26.19
CA SER A 236 6.34 -5.25 -26.19
C SER A 236 5.83 -5.50 -24.77
N ARG A 237 6.50 -6.39 -24.03
CA ARG A 237 6.13 -6.71 -22.63
C ARG A 237 6.37 -5.53 -21.69
N VAL A 238 7.41 -4.73 -21.90
CA VAL A 238 7.62 -3.48 -21.14
C VAL A 238 6.43 -2.54 -21.33
N GLY A 239 6.01 -2.28 -22.57
CA GLY A 239 4.86 -1.41 -22.86
C GLY A 239 3.54 -1.93 -22.29
N GLU A 240 3.29 -3.24 -22.37
CA GLU A 240 2.11 -3.88 -21.78
C GLU A 240 2.09 -3.72 -20.25
N LEU A 241 3.20 -4.04 -19.58
CA LEU A 241 3.29 -3.94 -18.13
C LEU A 241 3.25 -2.48 -17.66
N ALA A 242 3.87 -1.55 -18.38
CA ALA A 242 3.79 -0.12 -18.09
C ALA A 242 2.35 0.41 -18.16
N THR A 243 1.58 -0.06 -19.15
CA THR A 243 0.16 0.28 -19.30
C THR A 243 -0.68 -0.27 -18.15
N ARG A 244 -0.46 -1.54 -17.77
CA ARG A 244 -1.16 -2.17 -16.63
C ARG A 244 -0.79 -1.49 -15.30
N THR A 245 0.48 -1.17 -15.11
CA THR A 245 0.97 -0.48 -13.90
C THR A 245 0.44 0.94 -13.82
N THR A 246 0.38 1.66 -14.95
CA THR A 246 -0.27 2.98 -15.01
C THR A 246 -1.75 2.88 -14.66
N SER A 247 -2.45 1.87 -15.21
CA SER A 247 -3.87 1.61 -14.88
C SER A 247 -4.09 1.32 -13.40
N LEU A 248 -3.18 0.57 -12.79
CA LEU A 248 -3.20 0.22 -11.37
C LEU A 248 -3.10 1.47 -10.47
N LEU A 249 -2.24 2.42 -10.84
CA LEU A 249 -1.98 3.64 -10.07
C LEU A 249 -2.92 4.81 -10.42
N LEU A 250 -3.54 4.78 -11.60
CA LEU A 250 -4.36 5.87 -12.14
C LEU A 250 -5.46 6.36 -11.18
N PRO A 251 -6.22 5.50 -10.47
CA PRO A 251 -7.24 5.96 -9.54
C PRO A 251 -6.65 6.78 -8.38
N LEU A 252 -5.46 6.41 -7.89
CA LEU A 252 -4.76 7.15 -6.84
C LEU A 252 -4.16 8.46 -7.36
N ILE A 253 -3.56 8.44 -8.55
CA ILE A 253 -3.06 9.64 -9.23
C ILE A 253 -4.19 10.67 -9.39
N ASN A 254 -5.33 10.21 -9.91
CA ASN A 254 -6.50 11.07 -10.10
C ASN A 254 -7.05 11.60 -8.78
N PHE A 255 -7.09 10.76 -7.76
CA PHE A 255 -7.57 11.17 -6.44
C PHE A 255 -6.67 12.25 -5.83
N GLN A 256 -5.35 12.09 -5.87
CA GLN A 256 -4.41 13.08 -5.34
C GLN A 256 -4.51 14.40 -6.13
N GLY A 257 -4.64 14.36 -7.46
CA GLY A 257 -4.89 15.56 -8.26
C GLY A 257 -6.17 16.30 -7.91
N GLN A 258 -7.24 15.57 -7.62
CA GLN A 258 -8.50 16.16 -7.16
C GLN A 258 -8.41 16.78 -5.76
N GLN A 259 -7.51 16.30 -4.90
CA GLN A 259 -7.31 16.90 -3.57
C GLN A 259 -6.49 18.19 -3.61
N ALA A 260 -5.69 18.42 -4.67
CA ALA A 260 -4.95 19.67 -4.88
C ALA A 260 -5.03 20.17 -6.33
N PRO A 261 -6.22 20.64 -6.77
CA PRO A 261 -6.43 21.03 -8.18
C PRO A 261 -5.65 22.28 -8.59
N ALA A 262 -5.20 23.08 -7.63
CA ALA A 262 -4.40 24.29 -7.84
C ALA A 262 -2.89 24.00 -7.98
N GLU A 263 -2.44 22.82 -7.56
CA GLU A 263 -1.04 22.42 -7.74
C GLU A 263 -0.76 22.07 -9.21
N LYS A 264 0.52 22.18 -9.59
CA LYS A 264 0.97 21.77 -10.92
C LYS A 264 1.17 20.27 -10.95
N TRP A 265 0.69 19.64 -12.02
CA TRP A 265 0.68 18.20 -12.16
C TRP A 265 1.29 17.74 -13.49
N PRO A 266 2.32 16.87 -13.46
CA PRO A 266 2.98 16.38 -14.68
C PRO A 266 1.99 15.60 -15.53
N GLY A 267 1.90 15.75 -16.86
CA GLY A 267 0.95 14.97 -17.69
C GLY A 267 1.05 13.44 -17.53
N LEU A 268 0.01 12.68 -17.90
CA LEU A 268 0.03 11.21 -17.70
C LEU A 268 1.18 10.54 -18.48
N MET A 269 1.52 11.08 -19.66
CA MET A 269 2.67 10.66 -20.48
C MET A 269 3.99 10.64 -19.69
N VAL A 270 4.21 11.63 -18.81
CA VAL A 270 5.42 11.72 -17.98
C VAL A 270 5.46 10.57 -16.97
N ILE A 271 4.33 10.30 -16.32
CA ILE A 271 4.21 9.22 -15.35
C ILE A 271 4.39 7.86 -16.05
N TYR A 272 3.78 7.69 -17.21
CA TYR A 272 3.88 6.48 -18.01
C TYR A 272 5.31 6.22 -18.47
N GLN A 273 6.02 7.23 -18.99
CA GLN A 273 7.42 7.10 -19.42
C GLN A 273 8.32 6.67 -18.27
N GLU A 274 8.17 7.26 -17.08
CA GLU A 274 8.98 6.88 -15.92
C GLU A 274 8.71 5.45 -15.46
N LEU A 275 7.46 5.00 -15.49
CA LEU A 275 7.11 3.61 -15.20
C LEU A 275 7.67 2.67 -16.26
N HIS A 276 7.62 3.07 -17.53
CA HIS A 276 8.20 2.32 -18.65
C HIS A 276 9.70 2.12 -18.46
N ASP A 277 10.44 3.17 -18.07
CA ASP A 277 11.88 3.10 -17.82
C ASP A 277 12.22 2.19 -16.63
N ILE A 278 11.51 2.35 -15.49
CA ILE A 278 11.68 1.47 -14.31
C ILE A 278 11.46 -0.01 -14.67
N ILE A 279 10.43 -0.30 -15.47
CA ILE A 279 10.12 -1.66 -15.89
C ILE A 279 11.18 -2.18 -16.85
N ALA A 280 11.67 -1.35 -17.78
CA ALA A 280 12.75 -1.73 -18.70
C ALA A 280 14.04 -2.06 -17.95
N GLU A 281 14.43 -1.26 -16.96
CA GLU A 281 15.59 -1.54 -16.10
C GLU A 281 15.42 -2.86 -15.35
N ALA A 282 14.29 -3.05 -14.67
CA ALA A 282 13.99 -4.29 -13.96
C ALA A 282 14.00 -5.51 -14.88
N ALA A 283 13.50 -5.36 -16.11
CA ALA A 283 13.46 -6.41 -17.12
C ALA A 283 14.86 -6.78 -17.61
N TYR A 284 15.71 -5.80 -17.86
CA TYR A 284 17.10 -6.02 -18.21
C TYR A 284 17.85 -6.74 -17.09
N PHE A 285 17.68 -6.29 -15.85
CA PHE A 285 18.27 -6.95 -14.67
C PHE A 285 17.74 -8.37 -14.47
N SER A 286 16.46 -8.63 -14.75
CA SER A 286 15.89 -9.98 -14.73
C SER A 286 16.62 -10.91 -15.71
N ILE A 287 16.93 -10.44 -16.93
CA ILE A 287 17.72 -11.22 -17.89
C ILE A 287 19.11 -11.54 -17.31
N CYS A 288 19.80 -10.54 -16.72
CA CYS A 288 21.11 -10.76 -16.11
C CYS A 288 21.08 -11.76 -14.94
N ILE A 289 20.02 -11.75 -14.13
CA ILE A 289 19.80 -12.74 -13.06
C ILE A 289 19.62 -14.14 -13.65
N ARG A 290 18.88 -14.26 -14.76
CA ARG A 290 18.63 -15.56 -15.41
C ARG A 290 19.83 -16.13 -16.14
N LEU A 291 20.82 -15.30 -16.44
CA LEU A 291 22.13 -15.72 -16.96
C LEU A 291 23.12 -16.13 -15.86
N SER A 292 22.80 -15.87 -14.60
CA SER A 292 23.64 -16.25 -13.47
C SER A 292 23.48 -17.74 -13.15
N HIS A 293 24.58 -18.40 -12.79
CA HIS A 293 24.58 -19.78 -12.32
C HIS A 293 24.21 -19.88 -10.83
N THR A 294 23.97 -18.74 -10.17
CA THR A 294 23.65 -18.64 -8.74
C THR A 294 22.16 -18.47 -8.49
N ILE A 295 21.70 -18.79 -7.28
CA ILE A 295 20.28 -18.71 -6.92
C ILE A 295 19.98 -17.35 -6.29
N PHE A 296 19.01 -16.64 -6.84
CA PHE A 296 18.49 -15.40 -6.25
C PHE A 296 17.20 -15.68 -5.48
N LYS A 297 17.22 -15.37 -4.18
CA LYS A 297 16.07 -15.48 -3.29
C LYS A 297 15.54 -14.08 -2.98
N ILE A 298 14.26 -13.85 -3.25
CA ILE A 298 13.58 -12.57 -3.02
C ILE A 298 12.51 -12.79 -1.93
N GLU A 299 12.63 -12.09 -0.81
CA GLU A 299 11.79 -12.30 0.36
C GLU A 299 11.16 -10.98 0.83
N TYR A 300 9.90 -11.04 1.24
CA TYR A 300 9.21 -9.93 1.89
C TYR A 300 8.94 -10.34 3.33
N PRO A 301 9.33 -9.55 4.35
CA PRO A 301 8.88 -9.78 5.71
C PRO A 301 7.37 -9.61 5.79
N GLU A 302 6.72 -10.32 6.71
CA GLU A 302 5.28 -10.14 6.90
C GLU A 302 5.00 -8.85 7.67
N PRO A 303 4.06 -8.01 7.22
CA PRO A 303 3.63 -6.86 8.01
C PRO A 303 3.13 -7.30 9.39
N GLY A 304 3.62 -6.65 10.45
CA GLY A 304 3.36 -6.98 11.85
C GLY A 304 4.43 -7.86 12.51
N GLU A 305 5.38 -8.41 11.74
CA GLU A 305 6.56 -9.07 12.31
C GLU A 305 7.46 -8.07 13.03
N LYS A 306 8.29 -8.60 13.94
CA LYS A 306 9.29 -7.79 14.65
C LYS A 306 10.32 -7.27 13.65
N TRP A 307 10.76 -6.04 13.85
CA TRP A 307 11.86 -5.49 13.08
C TRP A 307 13.18 -6.22 13.38
N GLU A 308 13.95 -6.49 12.33
CA GLU A 308 15.31 -7.03 12.39
C GLU A 308 16.35 -5.98 12.00
N LEU A 309 17.52 -5.99 12.67
CA LEU A 309 18.63 -5.05 12.41
C LEU A 309 19.16 -5.06 10.97
N THR A 310 18.90 -6.14 10.23
CA THR A 310 19.28 -6.32 8.83
C THR A 310 18.42 -5.47 7.87
N TYR A 311 17.25 -5.02 8.30
CA TYR A 311 16.33 -4.25 7.47
C TYR A 311 16.67 -2.76 7.50
N GLY A 312 16.62 -2.13 6.33
CA GLY A 312 16.63 -0.68 6.16
C GLY A 312 15.39 -0.05 6.80
N GLN A 313 15.59 1.14 7.38
CA GLN A 313 14.54 1.86 8.10
C GLN A 313 14.14 3.13 7.36
N LEU A 314 12.90 3.16 6.88
CA LEU A 314 12.31 4.34 6.25
C LEU A 314 11.54 5.19 7.25
N GLU A 315 11.75 6.52 7.15
CA GLU A 315 10.94 7.54 7.83
C GLU A 315 10.85 7.36 9.36
N GLU A 316 11.94 6.93 10.02
CA GLU A 316 11.99 6.69 11.48
C GLU A 316 11.37 7.84 12.28
N LYS A 317 11.80 9.08 11.97
CA LYS A 317 11.35 10.29 12.70
C LYS A 317 9.85 10.54 12.57
N HIS A 318 9.25 10.17 11.44
CA HIS A 318 7.88 10.56 11.11
C HIS A 318 6.86 9.45 11.30
N ILE A 319 7.27 8.19 11.16
CA ILE A 319 6.39 7.04 11.34
C ILE A 319 6.62 6.42 12.70
N TYR A 320 7.82 5.92 12.96
CA TYR A 320 8.12 5.16 14.17
C TYR A 320 8.04 6.04 15.43
N ARG A 321 8.69 7.22 15.44
CA ARG A 321 8.67 8.09 16.63
C ARG A 321 7.27 8.58 16.98
N LYS A 322 6.44 8.95 15.98
CA LYS A 322 5.05 9.35 16.22
C LYS A 322 4.19 8.19 16.72
N SER A 323 4.35 7.00 16.13
CA SER A 323 3.71 5.78 16.62
C SER A 323 4.09 5.50 18.08
N LYS A 324 5.40 5.57 18.40
CA LYS A 324 5.93 5.38 19.75
C LYS A 324 5.34 6.37 20.75
N MET A 325 5.30 7.66 20.41
CA MET A 325 4.70 8.69 21.26
C MET A 325 3.22 8.39 21.56
N ASN A 326 2.42 8.11 20.53
CA ASN A 326 1.00 7.80 20.69
C ASN A 326 0.77 6.53 21.51
N ALA A 327 1.61 5.53 21.32
CA ALA A 327 1.56 4.28 22.06
C ALA A 327 1.92 4.46 23.55
N GLN A 328 2.94 5.26 23.86
CA GLN A 328 3.33 5.59 25.23
C GLN A 328 2.25 6.41 25.94
N ASP A 329 1.67 7.40 25.25
CA ASP A 329 0.56 8.21 25.75
C ASP A 329 -0.70 7.35 26.00
N HIS A 330 -1.01 6.43 25.09
CA HIS A 330 -2.09 5.47 25.29
C HIS A 330 -1.85 4.58 26.53
N ASP A 331 -0.66 4.01 26.67
CA ASP A 331 -0.34 3.13 27.79
C ASP A 331 -0.34 3.87 29.14
N ALA A 332 0.13 5.12 29.17
CA ALA A 332 0.06 5.98 30.33
C ALA A 332 -1.40 6.23 30.76
N ARG A 333 -2.32 6.46 29.80
CA ARG A 333 -3.75 6.62 30.09
C ARG A 333 -4.43 5.35 30.59
N GLN A 334 -3.97 4.18 30.16
CA GLN A 334 -4.51 2.89 30.61
C GLN A 334 -3.95 2.44 31.98
N GLY A 335 -2.93 3.12 32.50
CA GLY A 335 -2.31 2.78 33.80
C GLY A 335 -1.48 1.50 33.81
N HIS A 336 -1.34 0.83 32.66
CA HIS A 336 -0.59 -0.43 32.52
C HIS A 336 0.30 -0.38 31.28
N PRO A 337 1.64 -0.26 31.43
CA PRO A 337 2.55 -0.25 30.30
C PRO A 337 2.50 -1.60 29.59
N SER A 338 2.16 -1.60 28.30
CA SER A 338 2.20 -2.81 27.48
C SER A 338 3.64 -3.05 27.03
N ALA A 339 4.08 -4.32 27.00
CA ALA A 339 5.33 -4.66 26.35
C ALA A 339 5.20 -4.37 24.84
N ARG A 340 6.13 -3.58 24.29
CA ARG A 340 6.07 -3.07 22.92
C ARG A 340 7.42 -3.19 22.23
N VAL A 341 7.39 -3.43 20.92
CA VAL A 341 8.55 -3.61 20.05
C VAL A 341 8.32 -2.90 18.72
N ALA A 342 9.40 -2.60 18.01
CA ALA A 342 9.30 -2.14 16.63
C ALA A 342 8.79 -3.30 15.76
N LYS A 343 7.70 -3.05 15.01
CA LYS A 343 7.10 -4.00 14.09
C LYS A 343 7.00 -3.42 12.69
N VAL A 344 7.08 -4.28 11.67
CA VAL A 344 6.94 -3.89 10.26
C VAL A 344 5.54 -3.33 10.02
N LYS A 345 5.45 -2.05 9.63
CA LYS A 345 4.20 -1.38 9.25
C LYS A 345 3.95 -1.51 7.75
N VAL A 346 4.94 -1.20 6.93
CA VAL A 346 4.84 -1.21 5.46
C VAL A 346 6.15 -1.69 4.87
N VAL A 347 6.09 -2.68 3.99
CA VAL A 347 7.24 -3.17 3.21
C VAL A 347 7.33 -2.39 1.91
N ALA A 348 8.44 -1.69 1.68
CA ALA A 348 8.67 -0.87 0.49
C ALA A 348 9.53 -1.59 -0.56
N TRP A 349 10.45 -2.43 -0.11
CA TRP A 349 11.36 -3.18 -0.98
C TRP A 349 11.70 -4.53 -0.34
N PRO A 350 11.79 -5.64 -1.11
CA PRO A 350 12.13 -6.94 -0.57
C PRO A 350 13.61 -7.05 -0.20
N GLU A 351 13.91 -8.04 0.64
CA GLU A 351 15.28 -8.54 0.76
C GLU A 351 15.62 -9.40 -0.46
N ILE A 352 16.85 -9.25 -0.97
CA ILE A 352 17.37 -10.07 -2.06
C ILE A 352 18.70 -10.66 -1.63
N LYS A 353 18.76 -11.99 -1.61
CA LYS A 353 19.96 -12.76 -1.31
C LYS A 353 20.39 -13.54 -2.54
N ARG A 354 21.70 -13.65 -2.73
CA ARG A 354 22.31 -14.49 -3.74
C ARG A 354 23.04 -15.63 -3.06
N HIS A 355 22.70 -16.85 -3.45
CA HIS A 355 23.28 -18.08 -2.93
C HIS A 355 24.20 -18.66 -4.00
N GLU A 356 25.46 -18.84 -3.64
CA GLU A 356 26.51 -19.38 -4.51
C GLU A 356 27.12 -20.62 -3.86
N PRO A 357 27.30 -21.72 -4.60
CA PRO A 357 27.89 -22.94 -4.03
C PRO A 357 29.40 -22.74 -3.80
N LEU A 358 29.92 -23.28 -2.69
CA LEU A 358 31.35 -23.19 -2.34
C LEU A 358 32.24 -24.18 -3.12
N GLY A 359 31.65 -25.06 -3.92
CA GLY A 359 32.35 -26.08 -4.70
C GLY A 359 31.78 -26.25 -6.11
N SER A 360 32.33 -27.22 -6.85
CA SER A 360 31.87 -27.59 -8.19
C SER A 360 30.38 -27.97 -8.16
N VAL A 361 29.58 -27.28 -8.99
CA VAL A 361 28.15 -27.56 -9.14
C VAL A 361 27.92 -28.96 -9.71
N GLU A 362 28.79 -29.42 -10.61
CA GLU A 362 28.72 -30.78 -11.17
C GLU A 362 28.89 -31.85 -10.10
N ASP A 363 29.91 -31.69 -9.25
CA ASP A 363 30.39 -32.77 -8.38
C ASP A 363 29.65 -32.80 -7.03
N TYR A 364 29.34 -31.64 -6.45
CA TYR A 364 28.84 -31.55 -5.07
C TYR A 364 27.51 -30.79 -4.94
N GLY A 365 27.17 -29.88 -5.86
CA GLY A 365 25.95 -29.07 -5.75
C GLY A 365 25.86 -28.35 -4.40
N ALA A 366 24.73 -28.49 -3.70
CA ALA A 366 24.54 -27.93 -2.36
C ALA A 366 25.37 -28.59 -1.24
N GLU A 367 25.92 -29.79 -1.44
CA GLU A 367 26.64 -30.53 -0.39
C GLU A 367 27.97 -29.89 0.01
N ALA A 368 28.55 -29.06 -0.87
CA ALA A 368 29.77 -28.30 -0.58
C ALA A 368 29.52 -27.10 0.36
N GLY A 369 28.27 -26.82 0.72
CA GLY A 369 27.87 -25.59 1.41
C GLY A 369 27.72 -24.42 0.45
N GLU A 370 27.21 -23.30 0.98
CA GLU A 370 26.91 -22.11 0.19
C GLU A 370 27.42 -20.82 0.83
N ARG A 371 27.79 -19.88 -0.04
CA ARG A 371 28.03 -18.48 0.28
C ARG A 371 26.76 -17.70 0.01
N VAL A 372 26.27 -16.99 1.02
CA VAL A 372 25.08 -16.12 0.90
C VAL A 372 25.53 -14.67 0.92
N ALA A 373 25.36 -13.98 -0.21
CA ALA A 373 25.60 -12.54 -0.33
C ALA A 373 24.28 -11.77 -0.25
N LEU A 374 24.25 -10.71 0.55
CA LEU A 374 23.10 -9.81 0.64
C LEU A 374 23.17 -8.78 -0.50
N VAL A 375 22.34 -8.98 -1.52
CA VAL A 375 22.28 -8.13 -2.71
C VAL A 375 21.45 -6.88 -2.45
N SER A 376 20.33 -7.02 -1.76
CA SER A 376 19.45 -5.88 -1.45
C SER A 376 18.87 -6.06 -0.06
N ARG A 377 18.97 -5.03 0.77
CA ARG A 377 18.31 -5.00 2.08
C ARG A 377 16.81 -4.80 1.88
N CYS A 378 16.03 -5.42 2.76
CA CYS A 378 14.63 -5.08 2.86
C CYS A 378 14.49 -3.63 3.35
N GLU A 379 13.65 -2.84 2.68
CA GLU A 379 13.37 -1.46 3.08
C GLU A 379 11.94 -1.37 3.57
N VAL A 380 11.75 -1.02 4.85
CA VAL A 380 10.42 -0.99 5.45
C VAL A 380 10.26 0.20 6.41
N ALA A 381 9.01 0.54 6.69
CA ALA A 381 8.65 1.45 7.77
C ALA A 381 8.11 0.68 8.97
N TYR A 382 8.43 1.13 10.19
CA TYR A 382 8.02 0.47 11.43
C TYR A 382 7.02 1.27 12.24
N TYR A 383 6.27 0.57 13.08
CA TYR A 383 5.42 1.14 14.13
C TYR A 383 5.76 0.52 15.48
N PHE A 384 5.32 1.17 16.57
CA PHE A 384 5.58 0.72 17.95
C PHE A 384 4.42 -0.14 18.46
N GLY A 385 4.38 -1.38 17.97
CA GLY A 385 3.32 -2.34 18.28
C GLY A 385 3.57 -3.11 19.57
N ARG A 386 2.53 -3.79 20.05
CA ARG A 386 2.58 -4.67 21.23
C ARG A 386 3.29 -5.99 20.92
N SER A 387 4.01 -6.53 21.89
CA SER A 387 4.76 -7.79 21.72
C SER A 387 4.01 -9.04 22.16
N ASP A 388 2.81 -8.90 22.73
CA ASP A 388 1.97 -9.99 23.22
C ASP A 388 0.96 -10.48 22.15
N ASP A 389 0.45 -11.69 22.32
CA ASP A 389 -0.50 -12.32 21.38
C ASP A 389 -1.82 -11.53 21.28
N GLN A 390 -2.27 -10.97 22.39
CA GLN A 390 -3.47 -10.14 22.43
C GLN A 390 -3.29 -8.86 21.62
N GLY A 391 -2.12 -8.22 21.71
CA GLY A 391 -1.74 -7.09 20.89
C GLY A 391 -1.64 -7.43 19.42
N GLU A 392 -1.08 -8.60 19.09
CA GLU A 392 -0.99 -9.07 17.70
C GLU A 392 -2.39 -9.26 17.08
N MET A 393 -3.31 -9.94 17.78
CA MET A 393 -4.70 -10.08 17.35
C MET A 393 -5.42 -8.74 17.16
N TRP A 394 -5.19 -7.79 18.06
CA TRP A 394 -5.78 -6.46 18.00
C TRP A 394 -5.24 -5.64 16.81
N GLU A 395 -3.95 -5.73 16.53
CA GLU A 395 -3.30 -5.03 15.42
C GLU A 395 -3.69 -5.63 14.06
N ARG A 396 -3.97 -6.95 14.00
CA ARG A 396 -4.46 -7.63 12.78
C ARG A 396 -5.86 -7.19 12.35
N LYS A 397 -6.70 -6.68 13.25
CA LYS A 397 -8.11 -6.37 12.96
C LYS A 397 -8.47 -4.90 13.18
N PRO A 398 -9.23 -4.27 12.26
CA PRO A 398 -9.75 -4.84 11.03
C PRO A 398 -8.66 -5.07 9.97
N THR A 399 -8.85 -6.07 9.11
CA THR A 399 -8.08 -6.18 7.86
C THR A 399 -8.39 -4.99 6.93
N LEU A 400 -7.56 -4.74 5.92
CA LEU A 400 -7.82 -3.66 4.97
C LEU A 400 -9.18 -3.83 4.27
N ALA A 401 -9.55 -5.07 3.91
CA ALA A 401 -10.84 -5.37 3.31
C ALA A 401 -12.01 -5.06 4.27
N GLU A 402 -11.89 -5.47 5.53
CA GLU A 402 -12.87 -5.16 6.58
C GLU A 402 -12.99 -3.64 6.81
N HIS A 403 -11.87 -2.91 6.80
CA HIS A 403 -11.85 -1.46 6.93
C HIS A 403 -12.56 -0.76 5.76
N ILE A 404 -12.33 -1.21 4.53
CA ILE A 404 -13.00 -0.69 3.32
C ILE A 404 -14.51 -0.96 3.41
N MET A 405 -14.91 -2.19 3.77
CA MET A 405 -16.32 -2.55 3.96
C MET A 405 -16.99 -1.71 5.05
N ALA A 406 -16.33 -1.52 6.19
CA ALA A 406 -16.83 -0.71 7.30
C ALA A 406 -16.97 0.77 6.91
N SER A 407 -15.97 1.32 6.21
CA SER A 407 -16.00 2.68 5.65
C SER A 407 -17.14 2.87 4.64
N SER A 408 -17.40 1.86 3.79
CA SER A 408 -18.53 1.87 2.85
C SER A 408 -19.89 1.90 3.57
N LYS A 409 -20.06 1.05 4.59
CA LYS A 409 -21.28 1.03 5.42
C LYS A 409 -21.51 2.39 6.09
N LYS A 410 -20.48 2.96 6.73
CA LYS A 410 -20.55 4.29 7.37
C LYS A 410 -20.99 5.38 6.40
N LYS A 411 -20.43 5.40 5.18
CA LYS A 411 -20.82 6.35 4.13
C LYS A 411 -22.28 6.20 3.70
N ASN A 412 -22.75 4.97 3.55
CA ASN A 412 -24.15 4.69 3.18
C ASN A 412 -25.13 5.09 4.29
N THR A 413 -24.80 4.80 5.55
CA THR A 413 -25.61 5.24 6.70
C THR A 413 -25.68 6.77 6.76
N ALA A 414 -24.54 7.47 6.66
CA ALA A 414 -24.52 8.93 6.65
C ALA A 414 -25.33 9.53 5.48
N ARG A 415 -25.28 8.91 4.30
CA ARG A 415 -26.09 9.33 3.15
C ARG A 415 -27.59 9.14 3.41
N ARG A 416 -27.99 8.00 3.98
CA ARG A 416 -29.40 7.73 4.36
C ARG A 416 -29.89 8.74 5.40
N SER A 417 -29.11 9.02 6.43
CA SER A 417 -29.47 10.02 7.45
C SER A 417 -29.63 11.43 6.85
N LYS A 418 -28.73 11.84 5.93
CA LYS A 418 -28.87 13.13 5.22
C LYS A 418 -30.10 13.18 4.32
N GLN A 419 -30.40 12.09 3.61
CA GLN A 419 -31.61 12.00 2.80
C GLN A 419 -32.87 12.05 3.66
N ALA A 420 -32.91 11.33 4.79
CA ALA A 420 -34.02 11.38 5.73
C ALA A 420 -34.24 12.80 6.30
N LEU A 421 -33.15 13.50 6.66
CA LEU A 421 -33.23 14.89 7.10
C LEU A 421 -33.75 15.82 6.01
N LEU A 422 -33.25 15.67 4.77
CA LEU A 422 -33.71 16.48 3.63
C LEU A 422 -35.20 16.22 3.34
N SER A 423 -35.62 14.95 3.34
CA SER A 423 -37.03 14.58 3.17
C SER A 423 -37.89 15.15 4.29
N PHE A 424 -37.43 15.13 5.54
CA PHE A 424 -38.13 15.75 6.66
C PHE A 424 -38.30 17.27 6.46
N VAL A 425 -37.23 17.98 6.10
CA VAL A 425 -37.27 19.42 5.83
C VAL A 425 -38.23 19.75 4.69
N ILE A 426 -38.19 18.99 3.59
CA ILE A 426 -39.11 19.17 2.45
C ILE A 426 -40.57 18.97 2.90
N LEU A 427 -40.85 17.91 3.66
CA LEU A 427 -42.20 17.64 4.18
C LEU A 427 -42.68 18.73 5.14
N THR A 428 -41.80 19.27 5.99
CA THR A 428 -42.14 20.38 6.89
C THR A 428 -42.46 21.65 6.11
N ILE A 429 -41.66 22.01 5.10
CA ILE A 429 -41.92 23.19 4.25
C ILE A 429 -43.24 23.01 3.49
N LEU A 430 -43.48 21.83 2.92
CA LEU A 430 -44.73 21.55 2.21
C LEU A 430 -45.95 21.65 3.15
N GLY A 431 -45.84 21.11 4.37
CA GLY A 431 -46.89 21.22 5.39
C GLY A 431 -47.16 22.65 5.82
N LEU A 432 -46.10 23.48 5.97
CA LEU A 432 -46.25 24.91 6.25
C LEU A 432 -46.93 25.66 5.10
N LEU A 433 -46.59 25.35 3.85
CA LEU A 433 -47.22 25.95 2.67
C LEU A 433 -48.71 25.58 2.57
N VAL A 434 -49.07 24.32 2.85
CA VAL A 434 -50.47 23.88 2.89
C VAL A 434 -51.24 24.60 4.00
N ASN A 435 -50.68 24.69 5.21
CA ASN A 435 -51.29 25.45 6.30
C ASN A 435 -51.47 26.93 5.94
N PHE A 436 -50.48 27.54 5.28
CA PHE A 436 -50.59 28.94 4.85
C PHE A 436 -51.67 29.13 3.77
N ALA A 437 -51.80 28.19 2.83
CA ALA A 437 -52.86 28.20 1.84
C ALA A 437 -54.24 28.00 2.46
N LEU A 438 -54.38 27.12 3.45
CA LEU A 438 -55.63 26.91 4.20
C LEU A 438 -56.02 28.14 5.03
N LEU A 439 -55.06 28.81 5.66
CA LEU A 439 -55.29 30.06 6.40
C LEU A 439 -55.72 31.21 5.46
N ALA A 440 -55.22 31.23 4.23
CA ALA A 440 -55.63 32.21 3.22
C ALA A 440 -57.04 31.97 2.67
N LEU A 441 -57.64 30.78 2.87
CA LEU A 441 -58.97 30.41 2.39
C LEU A 441 -60.12 30.74 3.36
N GLY A 442 -59.85 31.35 4.52
CA GLY A 442 -60.87 31.82 5.47
C GLY A 442 -61.21 30.81 6.59
N PRO A 443 -62.06 31.19 7.57
CA PRO A 443 -62.08 30.62 8.93
C PRO A 443 -62.60 29.17 9.10
N ASP A 444 -63.06 28.50 8.05
CA ASP A 444 -63.88 27.28 8.18
C ASP A 444 -63.25 25.92 7.78
N PRO A 445 -61.92 25.67 7.89
CA PRO A 445 -61.46 24.28 7.94
C PRO A 445 -60.30 24.04 8.93
N LEU A 446 -60.51 24.20 10.24
CA LEU A 446 -59.48 23.91 11.25
C LEU A 446 -59.55 22.51 11.87
N SER A 447 -60.54 21.67 11.52
CA SER A 447 -60.75 20.34 12.16
C SER A 447 -60.19 19.13 11.38
N HIS A 448 -59.64 19.30 10.17
CA HIS A 448 -59.11 18.18 9.36
C HIS A 448 -57.61 18.26 9.01
N GLY A 449 -56.95 19.40 9.21
CA GLY A 449 -55.51 19.55 8.89
C GLY A 449 -54.57 18.89 9.90
N TYR A 450 -54.99 18.73 11.15
CA TYR A 450 -54.13 18.28 12.26
C TYR A 450 -53.75 16.79 12.18
N ASP A 451 -54.64 15.94 11.66
CA ASP A 451 -54.41 14.48 11.58
C ASP A 451 -53.35 14.10 10.55
N ILE A 452 -53.20 14.88 9.48
CA ILE A 452 -52.21 14.62 8.42
C ILE A 452 -50.78 14.87 8.92
N ILE A 453 -50.60 15.90 9.76
CA ILE A 453 -49.29 16.24 10.33
C ILE A 453 -48.88 15.21 11.39
N SER A 454 -49.82 14.79 12.23
CA SER A 454 -49.63 13.71 13.24
C SER A 454 -49.13 12.40 12.60
N HIS A 455 -49.80 11.92 11.54
CA HIS A 455 -49.39 10.70 10.84
C HIS A 455 -48.06 10.83 10.08
N GLY A 456 -47.70 12.03 9.62
CA GLY A 456 -46.38 12.29 9.05
C GLY A 456 -45.24 12.13 10.06
N ILE A 457 -45.46 12.58 11.30
CA ILE A 457 -44.49 12.49 12.39
C ILE A 457 -44.32 11.02 12.85
N GLU A 458 -45.40 10.25 13.00
CA GLU A 458 -45.32 8.82 13.35
C GLU A 458 -44.54 8.00 12.31
N ARG A 459 -44.80 8.22 11.01
CA ARG A 459 -44.07 7.51 9.95
C ARG A 459 -42.59 7.90 9.89
N PHE A 460 -42.25 9.14 10.25
CA PHE A 460 -40.87 9.59 10.35
C PHE A 460 -40.12 8.93 11.53
N ILE A 461 -40.77 8.77 12.68
CA ILE A 461 -40.20 8.07 13.84
C ILE A 461 -39.96 6.58 13.52
N LEU A 462 -40.89 5.93 12.82
CA LEU A 462 -40.74 4.55 12.36
C LEU A 462 -39.62 4.35 11.33
N ALA A 463 -39.45 5.29 10.40
CA ALA A 463 -38.39 5.23 9.39
C ALA A 463 -36.99 5.54 9.93
N SER A 464 -36.89 6.36 10.99
CA SER A 464 -35.61 6.78 11.59
C SER A 464 -35.06 5.81 12.62
N THR A 465 -35.90 4.99 13.25
CA THR A 465 -35.51 4.03 14.30
C THR A 465 -35.29 2.59 13.80
N GLY A 466 -35.54 2.31 12.52
CA GLY A 466 -35.23 1.00 11.94
C GLY A 466 -36.07 -0.15 12.48
N GLY A 467 -37.33 0.09 12.87
CA GLY A 467 -38.30 -0.99 13.13
C GLY A 467 -38.03 -1.86 14.37
N HIS A 468 -37.34 -1.34 15.40
CA HIS A 468 -37.20 -2.02 16.69
C HIS A 468 -38.05 -1.36 17.77
N PHE A 469 -39.37 -1.55 17.70
CA PHE A 469 -40.23 -1.50 18.88
C PHE A 469 -41.47 -2.36 18.59
N GLN A 470 -41.44 -3.61 19.07
CA GLN A 470 -42.64 -4.44 19.11
C GLN A 470 -42.87 -4.92 20.56
N LYS A 471 -44.00 -4.43 21.11
CA LYS A 471 -44.79 -4.93 22.25
C LYS A 471 -44.08 -5.15 23.59
N ILE A 472 -44.23 -4.15 24.48
CA ILE A 472 -44.47 -4.41 25.91
C ILE A 472 -45.93 -4.87 26.02
N GLN A 473 -46.15 -6.14 26.31
CA GLN A 473 -47.47 -6.69 26.60
C GLN A 473 -47.60 -6.87 28.11
N THR A 474 -48.59 -6.18 28.66
CA THR A 474 -49.05 -6.20 30.05
C THR A 474 -49.41 -7.63 30.51
N GLY A 475 -48.97 -8.00 31.72
CA GLY A 475 -49.17 -9.33 32.29
C GLY A 475 -50.59 -9.61 32.82
N PRO A 476 -50.86 -10.87 33.26
CA PRO A 476 -52.06 -11.21 34.02
C PRO A 476 -51.76 -11.47 35.52
N PRO A 477 -52.78 -11.46 36.39
CA PRO A 477 -52.63 -11.37 37.84
C PRO A 477 -52.43 -12.73 38.55
N ALA A 478 -52.04 -12.60 39.82
CA ALA A 478 -51.61 -13.64 40.75
C ALA A 478 -52.70 -14.62 41.23
N GLY A 479 -52.27 -15.82 41.63
CA GLY A 479 -53.00 -16.69 42.55
C GLY A 479 -52.50 -18.14 42.66
N ALA A 480 -51.98 -18.49 43.85
CA ALA A 480 -51.90 -19.82 44.48
C ALA A 480 -50.71 -20.78 44.22
N ALA A 481 -49.74 -20.70 45.14
CA ALA A 481 -49.15 -21.75 46.00
C ALA A 481 -48.95 -23.21 45.51
N SER A 482 -47.71 -23.71 45.59
CA SER A 482 -47.19 -24.65 46.63
C SER A 482 -46.05 -25.52 46.09
N GLU A 483 -45.03 -25.74 46.94
CA GLU A 483 -44.19 -26.96 47.12
C GLU A 483 -43.48 -27.58 45.89
N ASP A 484 -42.25 -28.09 45.88
CA ASP A 484 -41.21 -28.38 46.87
C ASP A 484 -40.00 -28.96 46.07
N ARG A 485 -38.81 -29.01 46.69
CA ARG A 485 -37.64 -29.87 46.40
C ARG A 485 -36.50 -29.44 45.45
N LEU A 486 -35.32 -29.79 45.99
CA LEU A 486 -33.90 -29.59 45.68
C LEU A 486 -33.34 -30.53 44.56
N PRO A 487 -32.03 -30.42 44.19
CA PRO A 487 -31.52 -30.68 42.85
C PRO A 487 -30.75 -32.00 42.71
N THR A 488 -30.47 -32.40 41.47
CA THR A 488 -29.47 -33.42 41.12
C THR A 488 -28.73 -33.07 39.83
N THR A 489 -27.43 -32.79 39.99
CA THR A 489 -26.27 -33.38 39.29
C THR A 489 -26.43 -34.04 37.92
N GLY A 490 -25.49 -33.74 37.01
CA GLY A 490 -25.16 -34.62 35.88
C GLY A 490 -24.19 -34.01 34.87
N ASP A 491 -22.89 -34.23 35.08
CA ASP A 491 -21.83 -34.15 34.07
C ASP A 491 -22.18 -34.93 32.79
N VAL A 492 -21.64 -34.55 31.62
CA VAL A 492 -21.03 -35.46 30.61
C VAL A 492 -20.27 -34.65 29.53
N VAL A 493 -18.94 -34.71 29.61
CA VAL A 493 -17.93 -35.14 28.59
C VAL A 493 -17.94 -34.60 27.14
N VAL A 494 -16.78 -34.05 26.77
CA VAL A 494 -16.22 -33.71 25.44
C VAL A 494 -15.83 -34.97 24.65
N PRO A 495 -15.76 -34.98 23.31
CA PRO A 495 -14.44 -34.98 22.69
C PRO A 495 -14.29 -34.17 21.38
N HIS A 496 -13.07 -33.67 21.20
CA HIS A 496 -12.43 -33.25 19.96
C HIS A 496 -12.49 -34.30 18.85
N PRO A 497 -12.19 -33.89 17.59
CA PRO A 497 -11.00 -34.47 16.99
C PRO A 497 -10.08 -33.46 16.27
N SER A 498 -8.83 -33.85 16.26
CA SER A 498 -7.66 -33.21 15.64
C SER A 498 -7.33 -33.86 14.29
N ARG A 499 -6.67 -33.08 13.41
CA ARG A 499 -5.71 -33.45 12.34
C ARG A 499 -6.25 -34.17 11.09
N ILE A 500 -5.88 -33.66 9.90
CA ILE A 500 -4.63 -33.95 9.17
C ILE A 500 -4.08 -32.63 8.63
#